data_AF-A0A377HMM9-F1
#
_entry.id   AF-A0A377HMM9-F1
#
_cell.length_a   1.000
_cell.length_b   1.000
_cell.length_c   1.000
_cell.angle_alpha   90.00
_cell.angle_beta   90.00
_cell.angle_gamma   90.00
#
_symmetry.space_group_name_H-M   'P 1'
#
loop_
_entity.id
_entity.type
_entity.pdbx_description
1 polymer ?
#
loop_
_entity_poly.entity_id
_entity_poly.type
_entity_poly.pdbx_seq_one_letter_code
_entity_poly.pdbx_strand_id
1 'polypeptide(L)' 'MMGKAKYKISNWKQYNQALINRGSITFWVDEAAIQSWHCKEHQGKRGRGFTFTDGAIETALMIKVY' A
#
# COMPACT_ATOMS: atom_id res chain seq x y z
N MET A 1 28.30 -7.76 -33.60
CA MET A 1 27.28 -8.05 -32.56
C MET A 1 26.17 -7.03 -32.70
N MET A 2 24.92 -7.47 -32.92
CA MET A 2 23.78 -6.57 -33.10
C MET A 2 23.35 -6.07 -31.72
N GLY A 3 23.46 -4.76 -31.48
CA GLY A 3 23.12 -4.15 -30.18
C GLY A 3 21.64 -4.30 -29.87
N LYS A 4 21.30 -4.55 -28.60
CA LYS A 4 19.89 -4.67 -28.16
C LYS A 4 19.14 -3.37 -28.45
N ALA A 5 18.00 -3.48 -29.14
CA ALA A 5 17.11 -2.35 -29.36
C ALA A 5 16.61 -1.80 -28.00
N LYS A 6 16.80 -0.50 -27.77
CA LYS A 6 16.25 0.21 -26.61
C LYS A 6 14.82 0.64 -26.93
N TYR A 7 13.84 -0.04 -26.36
CA TYR A 7 12.43 0.32 -26.48
C TYR A 7 12.05 1.37 -25.43
N LYS A 8 11.36 2.43 -25.86
CA LYS A 8 10.78 3.45 -24.96
C LYS A 8 9.36 3.02 -24.59
N ILE A 9 9.10 2.84 -23.31
CA ILE A 9 7.74 2.56 -22.81
C ILE A 9 6.92 3.85 -22.90
N SER A 10 5.95 3.91 -23.82
CA SER A 10 5.07 5.07 -24.03
C SER A 10 3.72 4.93 -23.34
N ASN A 11 3.29 3.70 -23.03
CA ASN A 11 1.97 3.37 -22.49
C ASN A 11 1.94 3.22 -20.97
N TRP A 12 3.01 3.60 -20.25
CA TRP A 12 3.14 3.37 -18.80
C TRP A 12 1.94 3.90 -18.02
N LYS A 13 1.46 5.10 -18.36
CA LYS A 13 0.31 5.72 -17.69
C LYS A 13 -0.96 4.88 -17.81
N GLN A 14 -1.26 4.36 -19.00
CA GLN A 14 -2.45 3.54 -19.26
C GLN A 14 -2.32 2.17 -18.58
N TYR A 15 -1.14 1.57 -18.67
CA TYR A 15 -0.86 0.30 -18.01
C TYR A 15 -1.00 0.40 -16.49
N ASN A 16 -0.45 1.46 -15.89
CA ASN A 16 -0.57 1.72 -14.45
C ASN A 16 -2.03 1.93 -14.03
N GLN A 17 -2.82 2.67 -14.82
CA GLN A 17 -4.24 2.86 -14.52
C GLN A 17 -5.01 1.52 -14.54
N ALA A 18 -4.71 0.65 -15.52
CA ALA A 18 -5.32 -0.69 -15.57
C ALA A 18 -4.94 -1.54 -14.36
N LEU A 19 -3.71 -1.45 -13.86
CA LEU A 19 -3.27 -2.13 -12.64
C LEU A 19 -4.02 -1.62 -11.40
N ILE A 20 -4.16 -0.29 -11.25
CA ILE A 20 -4.93 0.33 -10.17
C ILE A 20 -6.38 -0.18 -10.20
N ASN A 21 -7.02 -0.14 -11.38
CA ASN A 21 -8.42 -0.56 -11.53
C ASN A 21 -8.63 -2.04 -11.21
N ARG A 22 -7.63 -2.90 -11.46
CA ARG A 22 -7.71 -4.34 -11.18
C ARG A 22 -7.65 -4.66 -9.68
N GLY A 23 -7.00 -3.82 -8.87
CA GLY A 23 -6.79 -4.04 -7.43
C GLY A 23 -7.44 -3.01 -6.52
N SER A 24 -8.30 -2.14 -7.06
CA SER A 24 -8.92 -1.06 -6.30
C SER A 24 -10.00 -1.64 -5.37
N ILE A 25 -9.80 -1.51 -4.05
CA ILE A 25 -10.81 -1.83 -3.04
C ILE A 25 -11.14 -0.56 -2.26
N THR A 26 -12.44 -0.35 -2.05
CA THR A 26 -12.97 0.66 -1.14
C THR A 26 -13.84 -0.04 -0.10
N PHE A 27 -13.54 0.14 1.18
CA PHE A 27 -14.33 -0.39 2.28
C PHE A 27 -14.52 0.68 3.36
N TRP A 28 -15.61 0.54 4.11
CA TRP A 28 -15.89 1.37 5.26
C TRP A 28 -15.19 0.82 6.48
N VAL A 29 -14.61 1.70 7.29
CA VAL A 29 -13.93 1.36 8.54
C VAL A 29 -14.63 2.11 9.66
N ASP A 30 -14.84 1.43 10.78
CA ASP A 30 -15.40 2.06 11.97
C ASP A 30 -14.48 3.17 12.50
N GLU A 31 -15.06 4.29 12.92
CA GLU A 31 -14.32 5.47 13.38
C GLU A 31 -13.46 5.14 14.61
N ALA A 32 -13.93 4.28 15.52
CA ALA A 32 -13.16 3.86 16.68
C ALA A 32 -11.94 3.01 16.27
N ALA A 33 -12.08 2.19 15.22
CA ALA A 33 -10.96 1.45 14.65
C ALA A 33 -9.90 2.41 14.07
N ILE A 34 -10.31 3.41 13.29
CA ILE A 34 -9.40 4.44 12.74
C ILE A 34 -8.63 5.16 13.85
N GLN A 35 -9.33 5.57 14.91
CA GLN A 35 -8.70 6.24 16.07
C GLN A 35 -7.68 5.33 16.79
N SER A 36 -7.87 4.01 16.76
CA SER A 36 -6.95 3.03 17.35
C SER A 36 -5.75 2.70 16.46
N TRP A 37 -5.78 3.05 15.17
CA TRP A 37 -4.74 2.70 14.21
C TRP A 37 -3.52 3.58 14.27
N HIS A 38 -3.62 4.80 14.78
CA HIS A 38 -2.47 5.68 14.94
C HIS A 38 -1.77 5.46 16.28
N CYS A 39 -0.44 5.34 16.25
CA CYS A 39 0.33 5.23 17.47
C CYS A 39 0.27 6.56 18.25
N LYS A 40 -0.09 6.48 19.53
CA LYS A 40 -0.15 7.65 20.43
C LYS A 40 1.21 7.98 21.06
N GLU A 41 2.06 6.97 21.23
CA GLU A 41 3.35 7.12 21.91
C GLU A 41 4.50 6.43 21.18
N HIS A 42 5.61 7.15 21.02
CA HIS A 42 6.76 6.67 20.27
C HIS A 42 7.48 5.58 21.06
N GLN A 43 7.44 4.33 20.56
CA GLN A 43 8.01 3.18 21.25
C GLN A 43 9.55 3.20 21.37
N GLY A 44 10.24 4.10 20.65
CA GLY A 44 11.69 4.32 20.78
C GLY A 44 12.58 3.21 20.23
N LYS A 45 11.99 2.13 19.71
CA LYS A 45 12.73 0.99 19.14
C LYS A 45 13.29 1.34 17.76
N ARG A 46 14.57 1.06 17.52
CA ARG A 46 15.22 1.27 16.21
C ARG A 46 14.51 0.43 15.13
N GLY A 47 14.26 1.04 13.97
CA GLY A 47 13.74 0.37 12.79
C GLY A 47 12.21 0.23 12.72
N ARG A 48 11.47 0.58 13.78
CA ARG A 48 9.99 0.55 13.77
C ARG A 48 9.43 1.94 13.48
N GLY A 49 8.56 2.04 12.48
CA GLY A 49 7.82 3.28 12.18
C GLY A 49 6.81 3.62 13.30
N PHE A 50 6.53 4.91 13.47
CA PHE A 50 5.64 5.42 14.54
C PHE A 50 4.23 5.81 14.04
N THR A 51 3.88 5.51 12.79
CA THR A 51 2.62 6.00 12.22
C THR A 51 1.42 5.10 12.55
N PHE A 52 1.61 3.79 12.52
CA PHE A 52 0.52 2.80 12.61
C PHE A 52 0.76 1.75 13.69
N THR A 53 -0.31 1.37 14.39
CA THR A 53 -0.32 0.30 15.39
C THR A 53 -0.24 -1.08 14.74
N ASP A 54 0.14 -2.10 15.53
CA ASP A 54 0.19 -3.48 15.01
C ASP A 54 -1.18 -3.93 14.49
N GLY A 55 -2.27 -3.57 15.18
CA GLY A 55 -3.63 -3.90 14.73
C GLY A 55 -4.01 -3.27 13.38
N ALA A 56 -3.52 -2.06 13.08
CA ALA A 56 -3.71 -1.44 11.76
C ALA A 56 -2.99 -2.23 10.66
N ILE A 57 -1.74 -2.63 10.93
CA ILE A 57 -0.91 -3.39 9.98
C ILE A 57 -1.50 -4.78 9.75
N GLU A 58 -1.86 -5.50 10.81
CA GLU A 58 -2.50 -6.81 10.72
C GLU A 58 -3.82 -6.75 9.95
N THR A 59 -4.65 -5.73 10.22
CA THR A 59 -5.90 -5.53 9.48
C THR A 59 -5.64 -5.35 7.99
N ALA A 60 -4.65 -4.54 7.60
CA ALA A 60 -4.28 -4.35 6.20
C ALA A 60 -3.75 -5.65 5.54
N LEU A 61 -3.00 -6.47 6.28
CA LEU A 61 -2.47 -7.76 5.80
C LEU A 61 -3.56 -8.81 5.56
N MET A 62 -4.68 -8.71 6.29
CA MET A 62 -5.83 -9.60 6.08
C MET A 62 -6.61 -9.27 4.80
N ILE A 63 -6.43 -8.09 4.22
CA ILE A 63 -7.11 -7.69 2.99
C ILE A 63 -6.48 -8.44 1.82
N LYS A 64 -7.24 -9.36 1.23
CA LYS A 64 -6.83 -10.11 0.05
C LYS A 64 -7.82 -9.88 -1.09
N VAL A 65 -7.30 -9.33 -2.19
CA VAL A 65 -8.02 -9.21 -3.47
C VAL A 65 -7.60 -10.40 -4.33
N TYR A 66 -8.57 -11.13 -4.90
CA TYR A 66 -8.32 -12.20 -5.87
C TYR A 66 -8.47 -11.66 -7.30
#